data_AF-Q4KTW9-F1
#
_entry.id   AF-Q4KTW9-F1
#
_cell.length_a   1.000
_cell.length_b   1.000
_cell.length_c   1.000
_cell.angle_alpha   90.00
_cell.angle_beta   90.00
_cell.angle_gamma   90.00
#
_symmetry.space_group_name_H-M   'P 1'
#
loop_
_entity.id
_entity.type
_entity.pdbx_description
1 polymer ?
#
loop_
_entity_poly.entity_id
_entity_poly.type
_entity_poly.pdbx_seq_one_letter_code
_entity_poly.pdbx_strand_id
1 'polypeptide(L)'
;VAVVNYASTVKIEFHLQTHSDKQSLKRAVARITPLSTGTMSGLAIQTAMDEAFTVEAGARGPSSNIPKVAIIVTDGRPQDQVNEVAARARASGIELYAVGVDRADMESLKMMASEPLDEHVFYVETYGVIEKLSSRFQETFCALDP
;
A
#
# COMPACT_ATOMS: atom_id res chain seq x y z
N VAL A 1 -11.21 3.67 -1.74
CA VAL A 1 -9.72 3.65 -1.76
C VAL A 1 -9.24 4.55 -0.65
N ALA A 2 -8.22 4.14 0.12
CA ALA A 2 -7.58 4.96 1.14
C ALA A 2 -6.15 5.29 0.69
N VAL A 3 -5.59 6.39 1.19
CA VAL A 3 -4.18 6.74 0.97
C VAL A 3 -3.53 7.12 2.30
N VAL A 4 -2.42 6.46 2.58
CA VAL A 4 -1.54 6.74 3.71
C VAL A 4 -0.23 7.29 3.14
N ASN A 5 0.11 8.52 3.52
CA ASN A 5 1.33 9.21 3.14
C ASN A 5 2.32 9.10 4.32
N TYR A 6 3.57 8.74 4.06
CA TYR A 6 4.53 8.51 5.13
C TYR A 6 5.95 8.95 4.79
N ALA A 7 6.67 9.37 5.82
CA ALA A 7 8.10 9.68 5.84
C ALA A 7 8.60 9.38 7.27
N SER A 8 9.15 10.35 8.01
CA SER A 8 9.39 10.25 9.46
C SER A 8 8.10 10.25 10.28
N THR A 9 7.00 10.74 9.70
CA THR A 9 5.65 10.69 10.27
C THR A 9 4.71 9.99 9.29
N VAL A 10 3.54 9.58 9.78
CA VAL A 10 2.49 8.94 8.98
C VAL A 10 1.24 9.80 9.02
N LYS A 11 0.58 9.96 7.87
CA LYS A 11 -0.67 10.71 7.73
C LYS A 11 -1.64 9.95 6.84
N ILE A 12 -2.86 9.75 7.34
CA ILE A 12 -3.97 9.29 6.52
C ILE A 12 -4.50 10.49 5.75
N GLU A 13 -4.34 10.48 4.42
CA GLU A 13 -4.84 11.55 3.56
C GLU A 13 -6.36 11.43 3.37
N PHE A 14 -6.86 10.20 3.27
CA PHE A 14 -8.28 9.87 3.32
C PHE A 14 -8.52 8.36 3.51
N HIS A 15 -9.68 8.00 4.05
CA HIS A 15 -10.08 6.62 4.35
C HIS A 15 -10.81 5.96 3.18
N LEU A 16 -11.09 4.64 3.30
CA LEU A 16 -11.67 3.84 2.21
C LEU A 16 -13.04 4.33 1.76
N GLN A 17 -13.86 4.85 2.68
CA GLN A 17 -15.20 5.38 2.43
C GLN A 17 -15.24 6.84 1.92
N THR A 18 -14.12 7.57 1.92
CA THR A 18 -14.15 9.02 1.69
C THR A 18 -14.54 9.40 0.26
N HIS A 19 -14.12 8.61 -0.74
CA HIS A 19 -14.38 8.88 -2.16
C HIS A 19 -15.04 7.69 -2.84
N SER A 20 -16.23 7.90 -3.40
CA SER A 20 -17.02 6.88 -4.10
C SER A 20 -16.90 6.94 -5.63
N ASP A 21 -16.33 8.02 -6.18
CA ASP A 21 -16.16 8.22 -7.62
C ASP A 21 -14.70 8.52 -8.00
N LYS A 22 -14.34 8.15 -9.24
CA LYS A 22 -12.98 8.30 -9.77
C LYS A 22 -12.53 9.76 -9.84
N GLN A 23 -13.42 10.71 -10.11
CA GLN A 23 -13.06 12.10 -10.30
C GLN A 23 -12.72 12.78 -8.96
N SER A 24 -13.50 12.53 -7.90
CA SER A 24 -13.19 13.02 -6.55
C SER A 24 -11.90 12.41 -6.02
N LEU A 25 -11.70 11.09 -6.19
CA LEU A 25 -10.47 10.41 -5.79
C LEU A 25 -9.23 11.02 -6.47
N LYS A 26 -9.25 11.17 -7.80
CA LYS A 26 -8.10 11.76 -8.54
C LYS A 26 -7.80 13.18 -8.08
N ARG A 27 -8.82 13.99 -7.77
CA ARG A 27 -8.64 15.36 -7.26
C ARG A 27 -8.06 15.37 -5.85
N ALA A 28 -8.45 14.44 -4.99
CA ALA A 28 -7.90 14.31 -3.64
C ALA A 28 -6.43 13.91 -3.69
N VAL A 29 -6.08 12.90 -4.48
CA VAL A 29 -4.67 12.48 -4.67
C VAL A 29 -3.81 13.61 -5.21
N ALA A 30 -4.29 14.37 -6.20
CA ALA A 30 -3.54 15.49 -6.78
C ALA A 30 -3.27 16.65 -5.80
N ARG A 31 -3.91 16.67 -4.64
CA ARG A 31 -3.73 17.70 -3.60
C ARG A 31 -2.85 17.22 -2.45
N ILE A 32 -2.40 15.97 -2.45
CA ILE A 32 -1.51 15.43 -1.42
C ILE A 32 -0.16 16.13 -1.54
N THR A 33 0.28 16.74 -0.46
CA THR A 33 1.66 17.22 -0.32
C THR A 33 2.49 16.09 0.26
N PRO A 34 3.53 15.60 -0.44
CA PRO A 34 4.41 14.55 0.07
C PRO A 34 5.02 14.95 1.41
N LEU A 35 5.05 14.00 2.35
CA LEU A 35 5.85 14.16 3.55
C LEU A 35 7.33 14.08 3.17
N SER A 36 8.19 14.69 3.99
CA SER A 36 9.63 14.72 3.74
C SER A 36 10.38 14.16 4.93
N THR A 37 11.61 13.71 4.65
CA THR A 37 12.58 13.19 5.62
C THR A 37 12.20 11.83 6.17
N GLY A 38 13.12 10.86 6.06
CA GLY A 38 12.98 9.53 6.65
C GLY A 38 11.94 8.63 5.97
N THR A 39 11.90 7.38 6.42
CA THR A 39 11.12 6.31 5.77
C THR A 39 10.63 5.32 6.83
N MET A 40 9.57 5.67 7.55
CA MET A 40 8.96 4.84 8.61
C MET A 40 7.90 3.91 8.01
N SER A 41 8.34 2.94 7.20
CA SER A 41 7.43 2.04 6.48
C SER A 41 6.70 1.10 7.43
N GLY A 42 7.34 0.65 8.51
CA GLY A 42 6.72 -0.21 9.51
C GLY A 42 5.57 0.49 10.22
N LEU A 43 5.78 1.74 10.64
CA LEU A 43 4.75 2.60 11.22
C LEU A 43 3.61 2.84 10.22
N ALA A 44 3.91 3.04 8.94
CA ALA A 44 2.89 3.23 7.92
C ALA A 44 2.00 1.98 7.75
N ILE A 45 2.59 0.78 7.75
CA ILE A 45 1.83 -0.48 7.71
C ILE A 45 0.95 -0.61 8.98
N GLN A 46 1.50 -0.29 10.15
CA GLN A 46 0.75 -0.33 11.42
C GLN A 46 -0.46 0.62 11.38
N THR A 47 -0.25 1.88 11.00
CA THR A 47 -1.33 2.87 10.86
C THR A 47 -2.38 2.42 9.85
N ALA A 48 -1.97 1.83 8.71
CA ALA A 48 -2.91 1.31 7.75
C ALA A 48 -3.80 0.20 8.35
N MET A 49 -3.20 -0.73 9.12
CA MET A 49 -3.96 -1.78 9.81
C MET A 49 -4.95 -1.22 10.82
N ASP A 50 -4.49 -0.32 11.68
CA ASP A 50 -5.24 0.14 12.86
C ASP A 50 -6.30 1.18 12.51
N GLU A 51 -6.14 1.92 11.40
CA GLU A 51 -6.97 3.08 11.10
C GLU A 51 -7.56 3.09 9.68
N ALA A 52 -6.91 2.46 8.69
CA ALA A 52 -7.42 2.46 7.31
C ALA A 52 -8.22 1.20 6.97
N PHE A 53 -7.83 0.04 7.51
CA PHE A 53 -8.49 -1.25 7.29
C PHE A 53 -9.59 -1.61 8.31
N THR A 54 -10.09 -0.62 9.03
CA THR A 54 -11.21 -0.74 9.98
C THR A 54 -12.56 -0.54 9.28
N VAL A 55 -13.62 -1.13 9.85
CA VAL A 55 -14.99 -1.03 9.30
C VAL A 55 -15.47 0.41 9.35
N GLU A 56 -15.13 1.13 10.41
CA GLU A 56 -15.42 2.54 10.64
C GLU A 56 -14.76 3.44 9.57
N ALA A 57 -13.60 3.03 9.03
CA ALA A 57 -12.91 3.69 7.93
C ALA A 57 -13.43 3.28 6.55
N GLY A 58 -14.41 2.38 6.48
CA GLY A 58 -14.99 1.87 5.23
C GLY A 58 -14.36 0.60 4.70
N ALA A 59 -13.53 -0.10 5.49
CA ALA A 59 -13.12 -1.43 5.12
C ALA A 59 -14.33 -2.37 5.15
N ARG A 60 -14.41 -3.22 4.13
CA ARG A 60 -15.49 -4.19 4.02
C ARG A 60 -15.27 -5.29 5.07
N GLY A 61 -16.33 -5.63 5.80
CA GLY A 61 -16.24 -6.49 6.97
C GLY A 61 -15.83 -7.94 6.63
N PRO A 62 -15.51 -8.77 7.65
CA PRO A 62 -15.05 -10.14 7.42
C PRO A 62 -16.04 -11.04 6.66
N SER A 63 -17.33 -10.70 6.67
CA SER A 63 -18.39 -11.44 5.97
C SER A 63 -18.47 -11.11 4.47
N SER A 64 -17.88 -10.01 4.04
CA SER A 64 -17.75 -9.70 2.63
C SER A 64 -16.49 -10.43 2.15
N ASN A 65 -16.65 -11.42 1.28
CA ASN A 65 -15.56 -12.21 0.69
C ASN A 65 -14.71 -11.35 -0.27
N ILE A 66 -14.15 -10.26 0.25
CA ILE A 66 -13.58 -9.20 -0.53
C ILE A 66 -12.14 -8.95 -0.05
N PRO A 67 -11.15 -9.10 -0.94
CA PRO A 67 -9.75 -8.90 -0.60
C PRO A 67 -9.47 -7.50 -0.02
N LYS A 68 -8.59 -7.48 0.99
CA LYS A 68 -7.96 -6.27 1.51
C LYS A 68 -6.56 -6.21 0.94
N VAL A 69 -6.28 -5.20 0.12
CA VAL A 69 -5.00 -5.06 -0.58
C VAL A 69 -4.35 -3.75 -0.13
N ALA A 70 -3.07 -3.81 0.22
CA ALA A 70 -2.23 -2.63 0.42
C ALA A 70 -1.06 -2.64 -0.58
N ILE A 71 -0.88 -1.52 -1.28
CA ILE A 71 0.23 -1.30 -2.20
C ILE A 71 1.16 -0.29 -1.55
N ILE A 72 2.33 -0.76 -1.13
CA ILE A 72 3.38 0.03 -0.49
C ILE A 72 4.32 0.52 -1.59
N VAL A 73 4.46 1.84 -1.74
CA VAL A 73 5.38 2.45 -2.73
C VAL A 73 6.46 3.19 -1.97
N THR A 74 7.73 2.86 -2.21
CA THR A 74 8.87 3.47 -1.52
C THR A 74 10.10 3.55 -2.42
N ASP A 75 10.96 4.54 -2.20
CA ASP A 75 12.23 4.73 -2.90
C ASP A 75 13.46 4.62 -2.00
N GLY A 76 13.26 4.23 -0.75
CA GLY A 76 14.30 4.19 0.27
C GLY A 76 14.23 2.95 1.15
N ARG A 77 15.28 2.77 1.94
CA ARG A 77 15.33 1.74 2.98
C ARG A 77 14.51 2.19 4.19
N PRO A 78 13.60 1.36 4.73
CA PRO A 78 12.92 1.64 5.99
C PRO A 78 13.91 1.92 7.13
N GLN A 79 13.56 2.88 7.97
CA GLN A 79 14.34 3.27 9.16
C GLN A 79 13.78 2.64 10.44
N ASP A 80 12.73 1.84 10.31
CA ASP A 80 12.06 1.08 11.35
C ASP A 80 11.91 -0.40 10.96
N GLN A 81 11.44 -1.22 11.91
CA GLN A 81 11.25 -2.65 11.68
C GLN A 81 9.94 -2.91 10.92
N VAL A 82 10.06 -3.57 9.76
CA VAL A 82 8.90 -3.88 8.89
C VAL A 82 8.42 -5.32 9.01
N ASN A 83 9.28 -6.26 9.42
CA ASN A 83 9.00 -7.69 9.32
C ASN A 83 7.80 -8.12 10.21
N GLU A 84 7.81 -7.75 11.49
CA GLU A 84 6.75 -8.15 12.43
C GLU A 84 5.39 -7.54 12.05
N VAL A 85 5.36 -6.26 11.69
CA VAL A 85 4.12 -5.58 11.32
C VAL A 85 3.57 -6.08 9.98
N ALA A 86 4.42 -6.35 9.00
CA ALA A 86 4.01 -6.95 7.74
C ALA A 86 3.45 -8.37 7.96
N ALA A 87 4.07 -9.16 8.84
CA ALA A 87 3.55 -10.47 9.22
C ALA A 87 2.15 -10.38 9.88
N ARG A 88 1.94 -9.39 10.77
CA ARG A 88 0.62 -9.15 11.36
C ARG A 88 -0.42 -8.70 10.34
N ALA A 89 -0.05 -7.86 9.38
CA ALA A 89 -0.94 -7.43 8.30
C ALA A 89 -1.37 -8.61 7.44
N ARG A 90 -0.43 -9.48 7.05
CA ARG A 90 -0.74 -10.70 6.29
C ARG A 90 -1.64 -11.64 7.09
N ALA A 91 -1.35 -11.83 8.38
CA ALA A 91 -2.17 -12.66 9.27
C ALA A 91 -3.59 -12.11 9.48
N SER A 92 -3.81 -10.80 9.30
CA SER A 92 -5.15 -10.18 9.35
C SER A 92 -5.89 -10.19 8.01
N GLY A 93 -5.34 -10.89 7.01
CA GLY A 93 -5.93 -11.04 5.68
C GLY A 93 -5.69 -9.83 4.76
N ILE A 94 -4.68 -9.02 5.05
CA ILE A 94 -4.25 -7.93 4.17
C ILE A 94 -3.12 -8.45 3.27
N GLU A 95 -3.37 -8.42 1.97
CA GLU A 95 -2.39 -8.76 0.95
C GLU A 95 -1.48 -7.54 0.68
N LEU A 96 -0.17 -7.74 0.84
CA LEU A 96 0.81 -6.68 0.74
C LEU A 96 1.60 -6.77 -0.57
N TYR A 97 1.52 -5.71 -1.37
CA TYR A 97 2.35 -5.51 -2.54
C TYR A 97 3.41 -4.45 -2.23
N ALA A 98 4.67 -4.70 -2.56
CA ALA A 98 5.77 -3.77 -2.34
C ALA A 98 6.33 -3.31 -3.69
N VAL A 99 6.30 -2.00 -3.92
CA VAL A 99 6.82 -1.35 -5.13
C VAL A 99 8.01 -0.48 -4.73
N GLY A 100 9.19 -0.92 -5.10
CA GLY A 100 10.43 -0.16 -4.97
C GLY A 100 10.68 0.73 -6.17
N VAL A 101 11.13 1.95 -5.93
CA VAL A 101 11.56 2.90 -6.97
C VAL A 101 13.02 3.30 -6.75
N ASP A 102 13.81 3.41 -7.82
CA ASP A 102 15.22 3.90 -7.79
C ASP A 102 16.08 3.20 -6.71
N ARG A 103 16.28 3.80 -5.54
CA ARG A 103 17.20 3.28 -4.49
C ARG A 103 16.51 2.42 -3.44
N ALA A 104 15.30 1.94 -3.71
CA ALA A 104 14.58 1.07 -2.80
C ALA A 104 15.38 -0.20 -2.48
N ASP A 105 15.43 -0.55 -1.20
CA ASP A 105 16.14 -1.72 -0.71
C ASP A 105 15.33 -3.01 -0.96
N MET A 106 15.82 -3.87 -1.85
CA MET A 106 15.11 -5.08 -2.29
C MET A 106 14.81 -6.05 -1.15
N GLU A 107 15.71 -6.19 -0.17
CA GLU A 107 15.48 -7.06 1.00
C GLU A 107 14.32 -6.52 1.85
N SER A 108 14.28 -5.21 2.06
CA SER A 108 13.17 -4.55 2.75
C SER A 108 11.83 -4.71 2.04
N LEU A 109 11.81 -4.60 0.70
CA LEU A 109 10.59 -4.85 -0.08
C LEU A 109 10.08 -6.29 0.11
N LYS A 110 10.97 -7.27 0.08
CA LYS A 110 10.64 -8.68 0.30
C LYS A 110 10.11 -8.95 1.72
N MET A 111 10.65 -8.28 2.73
CA MET A 111 10.15 -8.42 4.10
C MET A 111 8.72 -7.86 4.27
N MET A 112 8.37 -6.83 3.50
CA MET A 112 7.04 -6.21 3.53
C MET A 112 6.00 -7.00 2.71
N ALA A 113 6.37 -7.50 1.53
CA ALA A 113 5.43 -8.12 0.61
C ALA A 113 4.82 -9.44 1.13
N SER A 114 3.70 -9.83 0.54
CA SER A 114 3.13 -11.17 0.64
C SER A 114 3.89 -12.16 -0.24
N GLU A 115 3.70 -13.46 0.03
CA GLU A 115 4.17 -14.53 -0.84
C GLU A 115 3.09 -14.83 -1.91
N PRO A 116 3.48 -15.24 -3.14
CA PRO A 116 4.85 -15.41 -3.60
C PRO A 116 5.51 -14.08 -4.01
N LEU A 117 6.80 -13.91 -3.65
CA LEU A 117 7.50 -12.62 -3.82
C LEU A 117 7.60 -12.14 -5.28
N ASP A 118 7.59 -13.02 -6.27
CA ASP A 118 7.64 -12.67 -7.69
C ASP A 118 6.33 -12.07 -8.24
N GLU A 119 5.23 -12.27 -7.52
CA GLU A 119 3.93 -11.64 -7.82
C GLU A 119 3.70 -10.36 -7.00
N HIS A 120 4.36 -10.23 -5.84
CA HIS A 120 4.07 -9.16 -4.86
C HIS A 120 5.18 -8.11 -4.72
N VAL A 121 6.39 -8.38 -5.22
CA VAL A 121 7.50 -7.42 -5.20
C VAL A 121 7.75 -6.90 -6.61
N PHE A 122 7.61 -5.59 -6.76
CA PHE A 122 7.94 -4.88 -7.97
C PHE A 122 9.06 -3.90 -7.71
N TYR A 123 9.95 -3.77 -8.67
CA TYR A 123 11.00 -2.78 -8.63
C TYR A 123 11.07 -2.07 -9.98
N VAL A 124 11.13 -0.74 -9.95
CA VAL A 124 11.20 0.11 -11.13
C VAL A 124 12.30 1.14 -10.98
N GLU A 125 13.00 1.42 -12.07
CA GLU A 125 14.10 2.40 -12.07
C GLU A 125 13.60 3.83 -11.86
N THR A 126 12.39 4.16 -12.34
CA THR A 126 11.80 5.50 -12.20
C THR A 126 10.29 5.43 -11.99
N TYR A 127 9.73 6.48 -11.39
CA TYR A 127 8.27 6.63 -11.19
C TYR A 127 7.47 6.57 -12.50
N GLY A 128 8.05 6.97 -13.64
CA GLY A 128 7.38 6.88 -14.94
C GLY A 128 7.10 5.45 -15.41
N VAL A 129 7.79 4.46 -14.84
CA VAL A 129 7.59 3.04 -15.17
C VAL A 129 6.49 2.42 -14.30
N ILE A 130 6.04 3.09 -13.23
CA ILE A 130 4.91 2.62 -12.38
C ILE A 130 3.61 2.51 -13.18
N GLU A 131 3.44 3.28 -14.25
CA GLU A 131 2.29 3.12 -15.15
C GLU A 131 2.19 1.70 -15.71
N LYS A 132 3.32 1.01 -15.94
CA LYS A 132 3.32 -0.39 -16.38
C LYS A 132 2.80 -1.34 -15.30
N LEU A 133 3.01 -1.02 -14.02
CA LEU A 133 2.44 -1.79 -12.91
C LEU A 133 0.91 -1.68 -12.85
N SER A 134 0.32 -0.59 -13.38
CA SER A 134 -1.14 -0.45 -13.43
C SER A 134 -1.79 -1.56 -14.27
N SER A 135 -1.15 -2.00 -15.35
CA SER A 135 -1.67 -3.11 -16.17
C SER A 135 -1.63 -4.44 -15.42
N ARG A 136 -0.51 -4.72 -14.74
CA ARG A 136 -0.35 -5.89 -13.85
C ARG A 136 -1.42 -5.90 -12.76
N PHE A 137 -1.58 -4.79 -12.04
CA PHE A 137 -2.60 -4.69 -10.99
C PHE A 137 -4.03 -4.79 -11.53
N GLN A 138 -4.30 -4.30 -12.74
CA GLN A 138 -5.61 -4.50 -13.36
C GLN A 138 -5.85 -5.98 -13.72
N GLU A 139 -4.85 -6.68 -14.24
CA GLU A 139 -4.94 -8.12 -14.49
C GLU A 139 -5.17 -8.90 -13.19
N THR A 140 -4.43 -8.58 -12.12
CA THR A 140 -4.55 -9.26 -10.82
C THR A 140 -5.87 -8.94 -10.10
N PHE A 141 -6.27 -7.67 -10.02
CA PHE A 141 -7.43 -7.25 -9.21
C PHE A 141 -8.75 -7.18 -9.98
N CYS A 142 -8.71 -7.15 -11.31
CA CYS A 142 -9.90 -7.09 -12.17
C CYS A 142 -10.10 -8.38 -12.99
N ALA A 143 -9.31 -9.44 -12.73
CA ALA A 143 -9.68 -10.76 -13.18
C ALA A 143 -11.08 -11.10 -12.64
N LEU A 144 -11.95 -11.57 -13.53
CA LEU A 144 -13.26 -12.09 -13.15
C LEU A 144 -13.03 -13.30 -12.23
N ASP A 145 -13.68 -13.30 -11.07
CA ASP A 145 -13.80 -14.51 -10.25
C ASP A 145 -14.29 -15.67 -11.16
N PRO A 146 -13.63 -16.84 -11.16
CA PRO A 146 -14.11 -18.01 -11.90
C PRO A 146 -15.45 -18.54 -11.37
#